data_AF-A0A845Z1K5-F1
#
_entry.id   AF-A0A845Z1K5-F1
#
_cell.length_a   1.000
_cell.length_b   1.000
_cell.length_c   1.000
_cell.angle_alpha   90.00
_cell.angle_beta   90.00
_cell.angle_gamma   90.00
#
_symmetry.space_group_name_H-M   'P 1'
#
loop_
_entity.id
_entity.type
_entity.pdbx_description
1 polymer ?
#
loop_
_entity_poly.entity_id
_entity_poly.type
_entity_poly.pdbx_seq_one_letter_code
_entity_poly.pdbx_strand_id
1 'polypeptide(L)'
;WVEFNENWDVRVEAVLQITTAWKNEAGILELLKQSLESGNSSSVGLEAVLQMATGWKNQPGILELLKQWVVSDGDSDVRLEALRQIATDWKNQPGTLDLLKQWVVSDNSSSVRREAVRQIANGWKNKPGILELLKQWAESDENWYVRREAVRQIATGWKNKPETLELLKQWVVSDGDSDVRLEALRQIATGWKHEVGIFELFYRIALYDPFQRENEYQGNPRQTALEEIVKHYPEHPQTLPLLQDRAENDTDEQLREWAKKKLQELEN
;
A
#
# COMPACT_ATOMS: atom_id res chain seq x y z
N TRP A 1 -27.06 3.79 -16.68
CA TRP A 1 -26.71 3.05 -17.90
C TRP A 1 -25.20 2.91 -17.94
N VAL A 2 -24.71 1.89 -17.23
CA VAL A 2 -23.35 1.39 -17.37
C VAL A 2 -23.44 0.43 -18.56
N GLU A 3 -22.73 0.71 -19.64
CA GLU A 3 -22.56 -0.26 -20.73
C GLU A 3 -21.79 -1.45 -20.16
N PHE A 4 -22.52 -2.46 -19.68
CA PHE A 4 -22.00 -3.80 -19.48
C PHE A 4 -21.59 -4.33 -20.84
N ASN A 5 -20.29 -4.41 -21.09
CA ASN A 5 -19.77 -4.93 -22.35
C ASN A 5 -19.82 -6.47 -22.32
N GLU A 6 -20.96 -7.05 -22.69
CA GLU A 6 -21.37 -8.46 -22.53
C GLU A 6 -20.39 -9.54 -23.07
N ASN A 7 -19.33 -9.17 -23.81
CA ASN A 7 -18.42 -10.13 -24.45
C ASN A 7 -17.25 -10.57 -23.55
N TRP A 8 -16.77 -9.72 -22.63
CA TRP A 8 -15.61 -10.07 -21.78
C TRP A 8 -16.00 -10.92 -20.56
N ASP A 9 -17.15 -10.63 -19.94
CA ASP A 9 -17.70 -11.44 -18.83
C ASP A 9 -17.91 -12.90 -19.28
N VAL A 10 -18.39 -13.11 -20.51
CA VAL A 10 -18.60 -14.45 -21.05
C VAL A 10 -17.28 -15.21 -21.22
N ARG A 11 -16.18 -14.55 -21.59
CA ARG A 11 -14.88 -15.22 -21.76
C ARG A 11 -14.25 -15.57 -20.42
N VAL A 12 -14.33 -14.68 -19.44
CA VAL A 12 -13.85 -14.95 -18.07
C VAL A 12 -14.66 -16.10 -17.45
N GLU A 13 -15.99 -16.03 -17.54
CA GLU A 13 -16.88 -17.09 -17.06
C GLU A 13 -16.63 -18.41 -17.79
N ALA A 14 -16.39 -18.38 -19.11
CA ALA A 14 -16.04 -19.58 -19.86
C ALA A 14 -14.73 -20.21 -19.36
N VAL A 15 -13.68 -19.40 -19.11
CA VAL A 15 -12.43 -19.90 -18.54
C VAL A 15 -12.70 -20.53 -17.18
N LEU A 16 -13.41 -19.84 -16.28
CA LEU A 16 -13.75 -20.35 -14.95
C LEU A 16 -14.53 -21.68 -15.02
N GLN A 17 -15.56 -21.76 -15.86
CA GLN A 17 -16.38 -22.96 -16.01
C GLN A 17 -15.56 -24.11 -16.60
N ILE A 18 -14.73 -23.85 -17.60
CA ILE A 18 -13.86 -24.87 -18.21
C ILE A 18 -12.87 -25.42 -17.20
N THR A 19 -12.20 -24.56 -16.44
CA THR A 19 -11.16 -24.96 -15.50
C THR A 19 -11.70 -25.64 -14.25
N THR A 20 -12.93 -25.32 -13.85
CA THR A 20 -13.60 -25.96 -12.71
C THR A 20 -14.24 -27.29 -13.10
N ALA A 21 -14.98 -27.34 -14.20
CA ALA A 21 -15.71 -28.54 -14.64
C ALA A 21 -14.78 -29.62 -15.20
N TRP A 22 -13.72 -29.22 -15.93
CA TRP A 22 -12.84 -30.13 -16.67
C TRP A 22 -11.39 -30.11 -16.19
N LYS A 23 -11.14 -29.72 -14.94
CA LYS A 23 -9.80 -29.59 -14.34
C LYS A 23 -8.83 -30.75 -14.63
N ASN A 24 -9.36 -31.97 -14.64
CA ASN A 24 -8.56 -33.19 -14.80
C ASN A 24 -8.43 -33.65 -16.25
N GLU A 25 -9.08 -32.96 -17.20
CA GLU A 25 -8.97 -33.30 -18.62
C GLU A 25 -7.63 -32.86 -19.19
N ALA A 26 -7.04 -33.74 -20.02
CA ALA A 26 -5.81 -33.43 -20.72
C ALA A 26 -6.04 -32.26 -21.68
N GLY A 27 -5.16 -31.26 -21.62
CA GLY A 27 -5.18 -30.10 -22.53
C GLY A 27 -5.78 -28.82 -21.97
N ILE A 28 -6.54 -28.86 -20.86
CA ILE A 28 -7.07 -27.61 -20.24
C ILE A 28 -5.94 -26.66 -19.83
N LEU A 29 -4.86 -27.20 -19.26
CA LEU A 29 -3.69 -26.41 -18.93
C LEU A 29 -3.02 -25.78 -20.17
N GLU A 30 -2.97 -26.50 -21.30
CA GLU A 30 -2.41 -25.94 -22.54
C GLU A 30 -3.32 -24.88 -23.15
N LEU A 31 -4.65 -25.02 -23.03
CA LEU A 31 -5.60 -23.99 -23.44
C LEU A 31 -5.42 -22.71 -22.62
N LEU A 32 -5.16 -22.81 -21.31
CA LEU A 32 -4.86 -21.64 -20.47
C LEU A 32 -3.54 -20.97 -20.87
N LYS A 33 -2.50 -21.74 -21.20
CA LYS A 33 -1.24 -21.16 -21.71
C LYS A 33 -1.46 -20.42 -23.03
N GLN A 34 -2.20 -21.02 -23.95
CA GLN A 34 -2.51 -20.42 -25.26
C GLN A 34 -3.39 -19.18 -25.15
N SER A 35 -4.34 -19.14 -24.20
CA SER A 35 -5.19 -17.97 -24.01
C SER A 35 -4.38 -16.75 -23.55
N LEU A 36 -3.27 -16.97 -22.84
CA LEU A 36 -2.33 -15.94 -22.41
C LEU A 36 -1.40 -15.47 -23.53
N GLU A 37 -0.91 -16.39 -24.38
CA GLU A 37 -0.04 -16.04 -25.51
C GLU A 37 -0.77 -15.30 -26.65
N SER A 38 -2.07 -15.52 -26.79
CA SER A 38 -2.87 -14.96 -27.90
C SER A 38 -3.27 -13.49 -27.73
N GLY A 39 -2.80 -12.81 -26.67
CA GLY A 39 -3.11 -11.39 -26.44
C GLY A 39 -4.59 -11.13 -26.18
N ASN A 40 -5.27 -12.06 -25.50
CA ASN A 40 -6.64 -11.86 -25.03
C ASN A 40 -6.72 -10.69 -24.02
N SER A 41 -7.94 -10.26 -23.69
CA SER A 41 -8.15 -9.18 -22.73
C SER A 41 -7.47 -9.43 -21.39
N SER A 42 -7.05 -8.35 -20.74
CA SER A 42 -6.43 -8.34 -19.41
C SER A 42 -7.15 -9.23 -18.39
N SER A 43 -8.49 -9.20 -18.40
CA SER A 43 -9.34 -10.01 -17.52
C SER A 43 -9.24 -11.51 -17.77
N VAL A 44 -9.13 -11.94 -19.03
CA VAL A 44 -8.93 -13.36 -19.38
C VAL A 44 -7.54 -13.82 -18.96
N GLY A 45 -6.53 -12.95 -19.12
CA GLY A 45 -5.19 -13.23 -18.65
C GLY A 45 -5.10 -13.37 -17.12
N LEU A 46 -5.74 -12.45 -16.40
CA LEU A 46 -5.85 -12.50 -14.95
C LEU A 46 -6.52 -13.81 -14.48
N GLU A 47 -7.66 -14.16 -15.07
CA GLU A 47 -8.39 -15.38 -14.73
C GLU A 47 -7.56 -16.63 -15.05
N ALA A 48 -6.87 -16.67 -16.19
CA ALA A 48 -6.00 -17.78 -16.54
C ALA A 48 -4.86 -17.96 -15.53
N VAL A 49 -4.22 -16.87 -15.09
CA VAL A 49 -3.21 -16.91 -14.02
C VAL A 49 -3.78 -17.46 -12.72
N LEU A 50 -4.95 -16.98 -12.30
CA LEU A 50 -5.63 -17.45 -11.09
C LEU A 50 -5.92 -18.95 -11.15
N GLN A 51 -6.52 -19.41 -12.25
CA GLN A 51 -6.87 -20.81 -12.44
C GLN A 51 -5.62 -21.69 -12.51
N MET A 52 -4.55 -21.25 -13.18
CA MET A 52 -3.30 -22.00 -13.25
C MET A 52 -2.62 -22.12 -11.88
N ALA A 53 -2.53 -21.01 -11.15
CA ALA A 53 -1.86 -20.99 -9.84
C ALA A 53 -2.60 -21.85 -8.81
N THR A 54 -3.94 -21.84 -8.80
CA THR A 54 -4.75 -22.60 -7.84
C THR A 54 -5.00 -24.04 -8.28
N GLY A 55 -5.26 -24.25 -9.57
CA GLY A 55 -5.68 -25.51 -10.15
C GLY A 55 -4.52 -26.45 -10.44
N TRP A 56 -3.39 -25.92 -10.89
CA TRP A 56 -2.27 -26.68 -11.40
C TRP A 56 -0.95 -26.40 -10.66
N LYS A 57 -0.99 -25.82 -9.45
CA LYS A 57 0.19 -25.48 -8.61
C LYS A 57 1.33 -26.51 -8.62
N ASN A 58 1.00 -27.80 -8.57
CA ASN A 58 1.96 -28.90 -8.47
C ASN A 58 2.48 -29.39 -9.82
N GLN A 59 1.97 -28.86 -10.94
CA GLN A 59 2.44 -29.21 -12.27
C GLN A 59 3.82 -28.60 -12.52
N PRO A 60 4.75 -29.36 -13.13
CA PRO A 60 6.03 -28.83 -13.55
C PRO A 60 5.86 -27.61 -14.47
N GLY A 61 6.69 -26.59 -14.29
CA GLY A 61 6.74 -25.42 -15.16
C GLY A 61 5.77 -24.27 -14.82
N ILE A 62 4.76 -24.49 -13.96
CA ILE A 62 3.83 -23.39 -13.56
C ILE A 62 4.57 -22.22 -12.92
N LEU A 63 5.49 -22.51 -11.99
CA LEU A 63 6.28 -21.46 -11.36
C LEU A 63 7.10 -20.68 -12.39
N GLU A 64 7.73 -21.35 -13.35
CA GLU A 64 8.54 -20.67 -14.37
C GLU A 64 7.68 -19.82 -15.31
N LEU A 65 6.47 -20.29 -15.65
CA LEU A 65 5.49 -19.50 -16.40
C LEU A 65 5.06 -18.24 -15.62
N LEU A 66 4.71 -18.40 -14.34
CA LEU A 66 4.37 -17.25 -13.49
C LEU A 66 5.54 -16.26 -13.41
N LYS A 67 6.79 -16.74 -13.27
CA LYS A 67 7.99 -15.87 -13.26
C LYS A 67 8.18 -15.12 -14.57
N GLN A 68 7.91 -15.77 -15.70
CA GLN A 68 7.98 -15.13 -17.02
C GLN A 68 6.93 -14.03 -17.14
N TRP A 69 5.66 -14.30 -16.79
CA TRP A 69 4.59 -13.30 -16.88
C TRP A 69 4.74 -12.16 -15.94
N VAL A 70 5.24 -12.44 -14.75
CA VAL A 70 5.79 -11.42 -13.86
C VAL A 70 6.68 -10.53 -14.75
N VAL A 71 7.82 -10.99 -15.26
CA VAL A 71 8.76 -10.09 -15.96
C VAL A 71 8.26 -9.45 -17.28
N SER A 72 7.47 -10.15 -18.09
CA SER A 72 7.24 -9.75 -19.50
C SER A 72 5.81 -9.34 -19.86
N ASP A 73 4.83 -9.56 -18.99
CA ASP A 73 3.43 -9.24 -19.33
C ASP A 73 3.20 -7.73 -19.38
N GLY A 74 2.54 -7.26 -20.44
CA GLY A 74 2.26 -5.83 -20.63
C GLY A 74 1.25 -5.30 -19.61
N ASP A 75 0.40 -6.17 -19.06
CA ASP A 75 -0.67 -5.82 -18.15
C ASP A 75 -0.23 -5.89 -16.68
N SER A 76 -0.38 -4.78 -15.96
CA SER A 76 0.02 -4.71 -14.55
C SER A 76 -0.84 -5.56 -13.62
N ASP A 77 -2.10 -5.84 -13.95
CA ASP A 77 -2.99 -6.66 -13.13
C ASP A 77 -2.60 -8.14 -13.21
N VAL A 78 -2.23 -8.62 -14.42
CA VAL A 78 -1.68 -9.96 -14.62
C VAL A 78 -0.37 -10.12 -13.86
N ARG A 79 0.54 -9.14 -14.01
CA ARG A 79 1.81 -9.09 -13.27
C ARG A 79 1.61 -9.11 -11.76
N LEU A 80 0.70 -8.27 -11.26
CA LEU A 80 0.36 -8.16 -9.84
C LEU A 80 -0.16 -9.48 -9.28
N GLU A 81 -1.05 -10.16 -10.01
CA GLU A 81 -1.62 -11.41 -9.55
C GLU A 81 -0.61 -12.55 -9.58
N ALA A 82 0.18 -12.66 -10.65
CA ALA A 82 1.25 -13.65 -10.71
C ALA A 82 2.26 -13.47 -9.55
N LEU A 83 2.58 -12.22 -9.19
CA LEU A 83 3.39 -11.92 -8.00
C LEU A 83 2.74 -12.42 -6.71
N ARG A 84 1.44 -12.16 -6.50
CA ARG A 84 0.72 -12.59 -5.28
C ARG A 84 0.72 -14.11 -5.13
N GLN A 85 0.47 -14.80 -6.24
CA GLN A 85 0.52 -16.26 -6.29
C GLN A 85 1.93 -16.77 -5.97
N ILE A 86 2.97 -16.26 -6.65
CA ILE A 86 4.36 -16.64 -6.37
C ILE A 86 4.74 -16.42 -4.89
N ALA A 87 4.42 -15.24 -4.34
CA ALA A 87 4.78 -14.88 -2.97
C ALA A 87 4.07 -15.74 -1.92
N THR A 88 2.84 -16.18 -2.20
CA THR A 88 2.02 -16.98 -1.28
C THR A 88 2.37 -18.46 -1.40
N ASP A 89 2.34 -18.98 -2.63
CA ASP A 89 2.32 -20.42 -2.88
C ASP A 89 3.72 -21.02 -3.10
N TRP A 90 4.68 -20.20 -3.53
CA TRP A 90 6.07 -20.58 -3.77
C TRP A 90 7.04 -19.78 -2.92
N LYS A 91 6.59 -19.29 -1.76
CA LYS A 91 7.39 -18.55 -0.77
C LYS A 91 8.72 -19.22 -0.42
N ASN A 92 8.72 -20.54 -0.29
CA ASN A 92 9.89 -21.33 0.12
C ASN A 92 10.78 -21.76 -1.05
N GLN A 93 10.42 -21.42 -2.30
CA GLN A 93 11.26 -21.74 -3.44
C GLN A 93 12.50 -20.84 -3.49
N PRO A 94 13.67 -21.38 -3.84
CA PRO A 94 14.85 -20.57 -4.09
C PRO A 94 14.59 -19.48 -5.14
N GLY A 95 15.10 -18.27 -4.89
CA GLY A 95 14.97 -17.13 -5.80
C GLY A 95 13.65 -16.35 -5.72
N THR A 96 12.62 -16.83 -5.02
CA THR A 96 11.35 -16.09 -4.88
C THR A 96 11.54 -14.70 -4.27
N LEU A 97 12.32 -14.60 -3.19
CA LEU A 97 12.62 -13.31 -2.56
C LEU A 97 13.39 -12.37 -3.50
N ASP A 98 14.36 -12.91 -4.26
CA ASP A 98 15.20 -12.08 -5.14
C ASP A 98 14.40 -11.57 -6.34
N LEU A 99 13.47 -12.37 -6.85
CA LEU A 99 12.51 -11.93 -7.86
C LEU A 99 11.65 -10.78 -7.34
N LEU A 100 11.08 -10.89 -6.14
CA LEU A 100 10.30 -9.81 -5.54
C LEU A 100 11.15 -8.54 -5.32
N LYS A 101 12.41 -8.66 -4.91
CA LYS A 101 13.30 -7.49 -4.75
C LYS A 101 13.58 -6.79 -6.07
N GLN A 102 13.84 -7.55 -7.14
CA GLN A 102 14.02 -6.98 -8.47
C GLN A 102 12.79 -6.16 -8.88
N TRP A 103 11.61 -6.67 -8.53
CA TRP A 103 10.33 -6.08 -8.88
C TRP A 103 10.03 -4.75 -8.21
N VAL A 104 10.41 -4.61 -6.95
CA VAL A 104 10.35 -3.31 -6.28
C VAL A 104 11.20 -2.25 -6.98
N VAL A 105 12.18 -2.63 -7.81
CA VAL A 105 13.07 -1.67 -8.48
C VAL A 105 12.73 -1.51 -9.97
N SER A 106 12.36 -2.57 -10.68
CA SER A 106 12.27 -2.57 -12.14
C SER A 106 10.86 -2.42 -12.70
N ASP A 107 9.81 -2.71 -11.94
CA ASP A 107 8.44 -2.66 -12.47
C ASP A 107 7.96 -1.20 -12.64
N ASN A 108 7.38 -0.89 -13.79
CA ASN A 108 6.88 0.45 -14.09
C ASN A 108 5.58 0.80 -13.34
N SER A 109 4.84 -0.21 -12.85
CA SER A 109 3.60 -0.04 -12.12
C SER A 109 3.86 0.07 -10.62
N SER A 110 3.55 1.24 -10.05
CA SER A 110 3.66 1.45 -8.60
C SER A 110 2.77 0.51 -7.79
N SER A 111 1.65 0.03 -8.34
CA SER A 111 0.79 -0.98 -7.72
C SER A 111 1.52 -2.31 -7.55
N VAL A 112 2.27 -2.73 -8.57
CA VAL A 112 3.08 -3.95 -8.54
C VAL A 112 4.24 -3.80 -7.56
N ARG A 113 5.00 -2.70 -7.65
CA ARG A 113 6.11 -2.40 -6.74
C ARG A 113 5.66 -2.39 -5.28
N ARG A 114 4.52 -1.73 -5.00
CA ARG A 114 3.92 -1.68 -3.66
C ARG A 114 3.56 -3.07 -3.15
N GLU A 115 2.90 -3.89 -3.97
CA GLU A 115 2.54 -5.25 -3.54
C GLU A 115 3.79 -6.09 -3.28
N ALA A 116 4.84 -5.96 -4.10
CA ALA A 116 6.13 -6.59 -3.85
C ALA A 116 6.71 -6.17 -2.48
N VAL A 117 6.71 -4.87 -2.14
CA VAL A 117 7.12 -4.37 -0.82
C VAL A 117 6.33 -5.04 0.30
N ARG A 118 5.01 -5.10 0.18
CA ARG A 118 4.12 -5.74 1.17
C ARG A 118 4.42 -7.23 1.33
N GLN A 119 4.54 -7.96 0.24
CA GLN A 119 4.82 -9.40 0.26
C GLN A 119 6.19 -9.69 0.88
N ILE A 120 7.21 -8.89 0.56
CA ILE A 120 8.54 -9.00 1.17
C ILE A 120 8.46 -8.78 2.68
N ALA A 121 7.82 -7.70 3.12
CA ALA A 121 7.70 -7.36 4.54
C ALA A 121 6.97 -8.46 5.33
N ASN A 122 5.85 -8.97 4.82
CA ASN A 122 5.06 -10.01 5.48
C ASN A 122 5.74 -11.39 5.43
N GLY A 123 6.33 -11.72 4.28
CA GLY A 123 6.84 -13.05 4.02
C GLY A 123 8.23 -13.29 4.60
N TRP A 124 9.09 -12.27 4.57
CA TRP A 124 10.52 -12.41 4.86
C TRP A 124 11.01 -11.50 5.98
N LYS A 125 10.11 -10.92 6.79
CA LYS A 125 10.41 -10.07 7.96
C LYS A 125 11.65 -10.44 8.78
N ASN A 126 11.86 -11.74 9.03
CA ASN A 126 12.94 -12.25 9.88
C ASN A 126 14.26 -12.50 9.13
N LYS A 127 14.31 -12.26 7.81
CA LYS A 127 15.53 -12.36 7.03
C LYS A 127 16.40 -11.12 7.26
N PRO A 128 17.73 -11.28 7.37
CA PRO A 128 18.65 -10.15 7.44
C PRO A 128 18.47 -9.18 6.26
N GLY A 129 18.59 -7.89 6.51
CA GLY A 129 18.57 -6.84 5.48
C GLY A 129 17.19 -6.40 4.98
N ILE A 130 16.09 -7.08 5.33
CA ILE A 130 14.75 -6.66 4.87
C ILE A 130 14.38 -5.27 5.40
N LEU A 131 14.68 -4.98 6.67
CA LEU A 131 14.43 -3.65 7.22
C LEU A 131 15.21 -2.57 6.45
N GLU A 132 16.48 -2.82 6.12
CA GLU A 132 17.30 -1.87 5.35
C GLU A 132 16.75 -1.62 3.95
N LEU A 133 16.25 -2.67 3.28
CA LEU A 133 15.59 -2.51 1.98
C LEU A 133 14.32 -1.67 2.10
N LEU A 134 13.49 -1.92 3.11
CA LEU A 134 12.28 -1.12 3.33
C LEU A 134 12.62 0.35 3.60
N LYS A 135 13.68 0.65 4.36
CA LYS A 135 14.15 2.03 4.57
C LYS A 135 14.54 2.69 3.25
N GLN A 136 15.33 2.00 2.43
CA GLN A 136 15.72 2.49 1.11
C GLN A 136 14.49 2.79 0.25
N TRP A 137 13.53 1.88 0.18
CA TRP A 137 12.31 2.09 -0.62
C TRP A 137 11.41 3.19 -0.05
N ALA A 138 11.36 3.36 1.27
CA ALA A 138 10.66 4.48 1.92
C ALA A 138 11.33 5.83 1.64
N GLU A 139 12.62 5.87 1.31
CA GLU A 139 13.35 7.11 1.03
C GLU A 139 13.45 7.43 -0.47
N SER A 140 13.61 6.43 -1.33
CA SER A 140 14.05 6.63 -2.71
C SER A 140 13.05 6.25 -3.79
N ASP A 141 11.95 5.55 -3.49
CA ASP A 141 10.97 5.25 -4.56
C ASP A 141 10.31 6.56 -5.02
N GLU A 142 10.29 6.76 -6.34
CA GLU A 142 9.68 7.93 -6.97
C GLU A 142 8.18 8.06 -6.62
N ASN A 143 7.50 6.93 -6.41
CA ASN A 143 6.07 6.90 -6.22
C ASN A 143 5.72 6.84 -4.72
N TRP A 144 4.96 7.84 -4.28
CA TRP A 144 4.53 7.97 -2.88
C TRP A 144 3.76 6.74 -2.38
N TYR A 145 3.07 6.00 -3.26
CA TYR A 145 2.30 4.82 -2.88
C TYR A 145 3.18 3.68 -2.38
N VAL A 146 4.37 3.54 -2.98
CA VAL A 146 5.38 2.55 -2.59
C VAL A 146 6.06 3.01 -1.30
N ARG A 147 6.50 4.28 -1.23
CA ARG A 147 7.11 4.85 -0.02
C ARG A 147 6.18 4.70 1.20
N ARG A 148 4.91 5.05 1.03
CA ARG A 148 3.88 4.94 2.07
C ARG A 148 3.71 3.50 2.56
N GLU A 149 3.66 2.52 1.66
CA GLU A 149 3.57 1.11 2.06
C GLU A 149 4.83 0.69 2.82
N ALA A 150 6.03 1.08 2.37
CA ALA A 150 7.26 0.78 3.10
C ALA A 150 7.24 1.37 4.52
N VAL A 151 6.83 2.64 4.68
CA VAL A 151 6.63 3.28 6.00
C VAL A 151 5.66 2.48 6.89
N ARG A 152 4.51 2.08 6.34
CA ARG A 152 3.51 1.27 7.06
C ARG A 152 4.09 -0.08 7.49
N GLN A 153 4.79 -0.77 6.60
CA GLN A 153 5.40 -2.07 6.87
C GLN A 153 6.50 -1.97 7.93
N ILE A 154 7.32 -0.91 7.91
CA ILE A 154 8.32 -0.64 8.93
C ILE A 154 7.66 -0.40 10.29
N ALA A 155 6.65 0.48 10.36
CA ALA A 155 5.97 0.82 11.61
C ALA A 155 5.33 -0.41 12.28
N THR A 156 4.65 -1.23 11.50
CA THR A 156 3.92 -2.42 11.99
C THR A 156 4.84 -3.61 12.23
N GLY A 157 5.81 -3.84 11.33
CA GLY A 157 6.73 -4.95 11.38
C GLY A 157 7.82 -4.76 12.44
N TRP A 158 8.38 -3.57 12.55
CA TRP A 158 9.57 -3.30 13.37
C TRP A 158 9.28 -2.38 14.55
N LYS A 159 8.03 -2.28 15.00
CA LYS A 159 7.60 -1.47 16.15
C LYS A 159 8.51 -1.53 17.38
N ASN A 160 9.06 -2.71 17.70
CA ASN A 160 9.92 -2.93 18.87
C ASN A 160 11.40 -2.56 18.64
N LYS A 161 11.76 -2.07 17.45
CA LYS A 161 13.11 -1.56 17.17
C LYS A 161 13.18 -0.10 17.64
N PRO A 162 14.20 0.27 18.44
CA PRO A 162 14.32 1.64 18.95
C PRO A 162 14.33 2.71 17.84
N GLU A 163 14.95 2.40 16.70
CA GLU A 163 15.07 3.31 15.55
C GLU A 163 13.76 3.56 14.78
N THR A 164 12.74 2.72 14.94
CA THR A 164 11.50 2.82 14.14
C THR A 164 10.77 4.13 14.41
N LEU A 165 10.68 4.56 15.66
CA LEU A 165 10.03 5.84 15.97
C LEU A 165 10.78 7.01 15.35
N GLU A 166 12.11 7.03 15.43
CA GLU A 166 12.91 8.12 14.88
C GLU A 166 12.79 8.23 13.36
N LEU A 167 12.70 7.10 12.66
CA LEU A 167 12.42 7.09 11.22
C LEU A 167 11.03 7.68 10.90
N LEU A 168 10.00 7.31 11.66
CA LEU A 168 8.67 7.88 11.47
C LEU A 168 8.66 9.39 11.74
N LYS A 169 9.38 9.86 12.77
CA LYS A 169 9.55 11.29 13.06
C LYS A 169 10.27 12.04 11.95
N GLN A 170 11.22 11.39 11.28
CA GLN A 170 11.88 11.96 10.10
C GLN A 170 10.89 12.05 8.94
N TRP A 171 10.26 10.94 8.54
CA TRP A 171 9.38 10.91 7.37
C TRP A 171 8.14 11.78 7.51
N VAL A 172 7.56 11.91 8.71
CA VAL A 172 6.42 12.81 8.94
C VAL A 172 6.75 14.28 8.71
N VAL A 173 8.03 14.66 8.73
CA VAL A 173 8.48 16.05 8.50
C VAL A 173 9.11 16.23 7.11
N SER A 174 9.84 15.25 6.61
CA SER A 174 10.71 15.42 5.45
C SER A 174 10.17 14.85 4.14
N ASP A 175 9.20 13.93 4.14
CA ASP A 175 8.71 13.38 2.87
C ASP A 175 7.97 14.44 2.07
N GLY A 176 8.24 14.52 0.76
CA GLY A 176 7.61 15.51 -0.12
C GLY A 176 6.11 15.29 -0.28
N ASP A 177 5.64 14.06 -0.13
CA ASP A 177 4.26 13.67 -0.35
C ASP A 177 3.46 13.61 0.96
N SER A 178 2.30 14.27 0.97
CA SER A 178 1.47 14.36 2.17
C SER A 178 0.86 13.02 2.61
N ASP A 179 0.61 12.08 1.70
CA ASP A 179 0.08 10.77 2.06
C ASP A 179 1.12 9.92 2.80
N VAL A 180 2.41 10.09 2.49
CA VAL A 180 3.50 9.44 3.22
C VAL A 180 3.65 10.07 4.62
N ARG A 181 3.67 11.41 4.71
CA ARG A 181 3.72 12.10 5.99
C ARG A 181 2.52 11.73 6.88
N LEU A 182 1.32 11.71 6.31
CA LEU A 182 0.09 11.32 7.00
C LEU A 182 0.13 9.89 7.51
N GLU A 183 0.67 8.95 6.72
CA GLU A 183 0.85 7.58 7.18
C GLU A 183 1.81 7.51 8.38
N ALA A 184 2.97 8.17 8.30
CA ALA A 184 3.92 8.21 9.41
C ALA A 184 3.28 8.80 10.68
N LEU A 185 2.53 9.90 10.56
CA LEU A 185 1.76 10.51 11.65
C LEU A 185 0.80 9.51 12.30
N ARG A 186 -0.02 8.83 11.51
CA ARG A 186 -1.01 7.85 12.01
C ARG A 186 -0.34 6.68 12.71
N GLN A 187 0.80 6.22 12.20
CA GLN A 187 1.60 5.18 12.84
C GLN A 187 2.14 5.65 14.19
N ILE A 188 2.68 6.88 14.28
CA ILE A 188 3.13 7.50 15.54
C ILE A 188 1.97 7.59 16.54
N ALA A 189 0.82 8.12 16.13
CA ALA A 189 -0.34 8.28 16.99
C ALA A 189 -0.86 6.94 17.54
N THR A 190 -0.85 5.90 16.71
CA THR A 190 -1.29 4.56 17.11
C THR A 190 -0.29 3.88 18.03
N GLY A 191 1.01 4.05 17.76
CA GLY A 191 2.05 3.23 18.38
C GLY A 191 2.80 3.89 19.53
N TRP A 192 2.88 5.22 19.56
CA TRP A 192 3.84 5.98 20.36
C TRP A 192 3.29 7.29 20.94
N LYS A 193 1.97 7.52 20.93
CA LYS A 193 1.34 8.76 21.46
C LYS A 193 1.69 9.16 22.90
N HIS A 194 2.31 8.29 23.71
CA HIS A 194 2.73 8.64 25.06
C HIS A 194 4.25 8.80 25.20
N GLU A 195 4.99 8.68 24.09
CA GLU A 195 6.42 8.94 24.07
C GLU A 195 6.70 10.44 24.21
N VAL A 196 7.85 10.75 24.79
CA VAL A 196 8.31 12.14 24.98
C VAL A 196 8.46 12.81 23.62
N GLY A 197 8.01 14.07 23.52
CA GLY A 197 8.15 14.88 22.30
C GLY A 197 7.05 14.69 21.26
N ILE A 198 6.10 13.76 21.46
CA ILE A 198 5.05 13.50 20.46
C ILE A 198 4.00 14.60 20.41
N PHE A 199 3.66 15.21 21.55
CA PHE A 199 2.81 16.40 21.57
C PHE A 199 3.45 17.51 20.73
N GLU A 200 4.72 17.83 20.99
CA GLU A 200 5.46 18.89 20.30
C GLU A 200 5.59 18.60 18.80
N LEU A 201 5.77 17.33 18.43
CA LEU A 201 5.79 16.92 17.03
C LEU A 201 4.44 17.15 16.35
N PHE A 202 3.33 16.67 16.94
CA PHE A 202 1.99 16.89 16.39
C PHE A 202 1.64 18.38 16.35
N TYR A 203 2.03 19.14 17.38
CA TYR A 203 1.83 20.58 17.44
C TYR A 203 2.52 21.28 16.26
N ARG A 204 3.78 20.92 15.98
CA ARG A 204 4.53 21.44 14.82
C ARG A 204 3.90 21.04 13.49
N ILE A 205 3.42 19.80 13.35
CA ILE A 205 2.76 19.35 12.13
C ILE A 205 1.47 20.15 11.91
N ALA A 206 0.61 20.25 12.94
CA ALA A 206 -0.63 21.04 12.88
C ALA A 206 -0.37 22.49 12.46
N LEU A 207 0.74 23.09 12.89
CA LEU A 207 1.09 24.45 12.52
C LEU A 207 1.71 24.61 11.13
N TYR A 208 2.62 23.70 10.76
CA TYR A 208 3.62 23.97 9.72
C TYR A 208 3.71 22.93 8.60
N ASP A 209 2.92 21.84 8.63
CA ASP A 209 2.94 20.90 7.50
C ASP A 209 2.60 21.64 6.20
N PRO A 210 3.37 21.46 5.11
CA PRO A 210 3.22 22.23 3.89
C PRO A 210 2.03 21.79 3.02
N PHE A 211 1.14 20.92 3.52
CA PHE A 211 -0.01 20.39 2.78
C PHE A 211 -0.82 21.49 2.08
N GLN A 212 -1.07 21.25 0.79
CA GLN A 212 -1.98 22.00 -0.05
C GLN A 212 -2.99 21.01 -0.61
N ARG A 213 -4.27 21.32 -0.49
CA ARG A 213 -5.35 20.45 -0.94
C ARG A 213 -5.51 20.54 -2.46
N GLU A 214 -5.45 19.41 -3.13
CA GLU A 214 -5.70 19.27 -4.56
C GLU A 214 -7.08 18.68 -4.85
N ASN A 215 -7.60 17.83 -3.95
CA ASN A 215 -8.97 17.31 -4.02
C ASN A 215 -9.61 17.16 -2.64
N GLU A 216 -10.95 17.06 -2.62
CA GLU A 216 -11.72 17.05 -1.39
C GLU A 216 -11.52 15.81 -0.50
N TYR A 217 -10.98 14.72 -1.06
CA TYR A 217 -10.80 13.43 -0.36
C TYR A 217 -9.42 13.26 0.27
N GLN A 218 -8.47 14.17 -0.02
CA GLN A 218 -7.12 14.10 0.54
C GLN A 218 -7.15 14.29 2.06
N GLY A 219 -6.41 13.42 2.76
CA GLY A 219 -6.17 13.60 4.18
C GLY A 219 -5.20 14.74 4.42
N ASN A 220 -5.56 15.65 5.33
CA ASN A 220 -4.72 16.79 5.69
C ASN A 220 -3.88 16.42 6.94
N PRO A 221 -2.53 16.34 6.84
CA PRO A 221 -1.67 16.06 7.99
C PRO A 221 -1.84 17.06 9.14
N ARG A 222 -2.09 18.35 8.85
CA ARG A 222 -2.37 19.37 9.87
C ARG A 222 -3.62 19.04 10.66
N GLN A 223 -4.70 18.66 9.96
CA GLN A 223 -5.97 18.30 10.59
C GLN A 223 -5.81 17.01 11.41
N THR A 224 -5.18 15.98 10.87
CA THR A 224 -4.98 14.72 11.61
C THR A 224 -4.11 14.92 12.85
N ALA A 225 -3.05 15.74 12.78
CA ALA A 225 -2.27 16.10 13.96
C ALA A 225 -3.15 16.78 15.03
N LEU A 226 -3.99 17.73 14.61
CA LEU A 226 -4.87 18.49 15.49
C LEU A 226 -5.95 17.59 16.13
N GLU A 227 -6.52 16.65 15.37
CA GLU A 227 -7.42 15.62 15.86
C GLU A 227 -6.78 14.77 16.97
N GLU A 228 -5.56 14.29 16.74
CA GLU A 228 -4.82 13.51 17.74
C GLU A 228 -4.46 14.34 18.97
N ILE A 229 -4.14 15.64 18.80
CA ILE A 229 -3.90 16.56 19.91
C ILE A 229 -5.15 16.73 20.78
N VAL A 230 -6.29 17.06 20.16
CA VAL A 230 -7.56 17.26 20.88
C VAL A 230 -8.00 15.98 21.60
N LYS A 231 -7.79 14.82 20.98
CA LYS A 231 -8.19 13.52 21.52
C LYS A 231 -7.31 13.05 22.68
N HIS A 232 -6.00 13.27 22.59
CA HIS A 232 -5.04 12.68 23.53
C HIS A 232 -4.41 13.65 24.52
N TYR A 233 -4.54 14.95 24.27
CA TYR A 233 -4.00 16.01 25.13
C TYR A 233 -5.03 17.13 25.35
N PRO A 234 -6.29 16.83 25.70
CA PRO A 234 -7.34 17.85 25.84
C PRO A 234 -6.99 18.92 26.89
N GLU A 235 -6.37 18.50 27.99
CA GLU A 235 -5.98 19.37 29.12
C GLU A 235 -4.64 20.10 28.90
N HIS A 236 -3.95 19.85 27.77
CA HIS A 236 -2.70 20.54 27.52
C HIS A 236 -2.97 22.01 27.21
N PRO A 237 -2.27 22.97 27.84
CA PRO A 237 -2.60 24.40 27.76
C PRO A 237 -2.55 24.98 26.35
N GLN A 238 -1.84 24.32 25.42
CA GLN A 238 -1.76 24.74 24.02
C GLN A 238 -2.80 24.09 23.09
N THR A 239 -3.57 23.11 23.55
CA THR A 239 -4.55 22.40 22.72
C THR A 239 -5.67 23.33 22.24
N LEU A 240 -6.32 24.05 23.17
CA LEU A 240 -7.39 24.97 22.82
C LEU A 240 -6.88 26.18 21.99
N PRO A 241 -5.78 26.86 22.35
CA PRO A 241 -5.22 27.93 21.52
C PRO A 241 -4.86 27.48 20.11
N LEU A 242 -4.29 26.27 19.95
CA LEU A 242 -3.98 25.73 18.63
C LEU A 242 -5.25 25.48 17.81
N LEU A 243 -6.28 24.88 18.42
CA LEU A 243 -7.55 24.62 17.74
C LEU A 243 -8.24 25.92 17.29
N GLN A 244 -8.22 26.96 18.14
CA GLN A 244 -8.73 28.30 17.82
C GLN A 244 -7.95 28.93 16.66
N ASP A 245 -6.62 28.93 16.73
CA ASP A 245 -5.77 29.48 15.68
C ASP A 245 -6.01 28.77 14.34
N ARG A 246 -6.11 27.43 14.36
CA ARG A 246 -6.38 26.64 13.15
C ARG A 246 -7.78 26.86 12.58
N ALA A 247 -8.78 27.14 13.41
CA ALA A 247 -10.12 27.51 12.97
C ALA A 247 -10.17 28.85 12.22
N GLU A 248 -9.33 29.80 12.62
CA GLU A 248 -9.30 31.16 12.05
C GLU A 248 -8.31 31.28 10.88
N ASN A 249 -7.13 30.69 11.01
CA ASN A 249 -5.95 31.05 10.22
C ASN A 249 -5.39 29.92 9.35
N ASP A 250 -5.86 28.67 9.46
CA ASP A 250 -5.32 27.61 8.58
C ASP A 250 -5.63 27.91 7.11
N THR A 251 -4.71 27.59 6.21
CA THR A 251 -4.92 27.83 4.77
C THR A 251 -5.96 26.89 4.17
N ASP A 252 -6.16 25.70 4.75
CA ASP A 252 -7.11 24.70 4.28
C ASP A 252 -8.52 24.96 4.83
N GLU A 253 -9.49 25.13 3.93
CA GLU A 253 -10.87 25.47 4.31
C GLU A 253 -11.56 24.34 5.09
N GLN A 254 -11.40 23.09 4.66
CA GLN A 254 -11.99 21.95 5.36
C GLN A 254 -11.49 21.83 6.80
N LEU A 255 -10.19 22.06 7.01
CA LEU A 255 -9.61 22.07 8.36
C LEU A 255 -10.20 23.22 9.21
N ARG A 256 -10.34 24.43 8.66
CA ARG A 256 -10.97 25.55 9.37
C ARG A 256 -12.40 25.22 9.79
N GLU A 257 -13.21 24.68 8.88
CA GLU A 257 -14.60 24.30 9.17
C GLU A 257 -14.70 23.21 10.23
N TRP A 258 -13.88 22.17 10.10
CA TRP A 258 -13.78 21.11 11.10
C TRP A 258 -13.41 21.67 12.48
N ALA A 259 -12.41 22.55 12.55
CA ALA A 259 -11.95 23.13 13.80
C ALA A 259 -13.01 24.02 14.47
N LYS A 260 -13.75 24.84 13.69
CA LYS A 260 -14.89 25.63 14.19
C LYS A 260 -15.99 24.75 14.78
N LYS A 261 -16.35 23.68 14.07
CA LYS A 261 -17.33 22.71 14.58
C LYS A 261 -16.82 22.06 15.86
N LYS A 262 -15.54 21.70 15.92
CA LYS A 262 -14.96 21.06 17.10
C LYS A 262 -14.95 21.99 18.32
N LEU A 263 -14.71 23.28 18.13
CA LEU A 263 -14.83 24.29 19.20
C LEU A 263 -16.25 24.35 19.76
N GLN A 264 -17.27 24.39 18.89
CA GLN A 264 -18.68 24.37 19.31
C GLN A 264 -19.03 23.11 20.11
N GLU A 265 -18.46 21.95 19.76
CA GLU A 265 -18.65 20.71 20.52
C GLU A 265 -17.99 20.73 21.91
N LEU A 266 -16.95 21.54 22.11
CA LEU A 266 -16.27 21.66 23.40
C LEU A 266 -16.91 22.71 24.32
N GLU A 267 -17.73 23.61 23.78
CA GLU A 267 -18.46 24.63 24.53
C GLU A 267 -19.81 24.14 25.09
N ASN A 268 -20.34 23.03 24.55
CA ASN A 268 -21.61 22.41 24.94
C ASN A 268 -21.42 21.21 25.88
#